data_AF-A0A8E9YBJ8-F1
#
_entry.id   AF-A0A8E9YBJ8-F1
#
_cell.length_a   1.000
_cell.length_b   1.000
_cell.length_c   1.000
_cell.angle_alpha   90.00
_cell.angle_beta   90.00
_cell.angle_gamma   90.00
#
_symmetry.space_group_name_H-M   'P 1'
#
loop_
_entity.id
_entity.type
_entity.pdbx_description
1 polymer ?
#
loop_
_entity_poly.entity_id
_entity_poly.type
_entity_poly.pdbx_seq_one_letter_code
_entity_poly.pdbx_strand_id
1 'polypeptide(L)' 'MNKEFEIWVLRRYGNRYDLTRDIEGFYCRAIVRRMFETWCHCRGLSVV' A
#
# COMPACT_ATOMS: atom_id res chain seq x y z
N MET A 1 -3.21 7.99 -4.97
CA MET A 1 -3.16 6.52 -4.98
C MET A 1 -2.64 5.94 -3.67
N ASN A 2 -1.36 6.16 -3.31
CA ASN A 2 -0.75 5.62 -2.09
C ASN A 2 -1.46 6.05 -0.79
N LYS A 3 -1.81 7.34 -0.64
CA LYS A 3 -2.55 7.83 0.54
C LYS A 3 -3.92 7.17 0.74
N GLU A 4 -4.64 6.86 -0.33
CA GLU A 4 -5.95 6.19 -0.20
C GLU A 4 -5.79 4.75 0.25
N PHE A 5 -4.78 4.06 -0.29
CA PHE A 5 -4.40 2.74 0.18
C PHE A 5 -3.97 2.78 1.66
N GLU A 6 -3.13 3.73 2.06
CA GLU A 6 -2.65 3.88 3.45
C GLU A 6 -3.82 4.12 4.41
N ILE A 7 -4.77 5.00 4.06
CA ILE A 7 -6.00 5.21 4.85
C ILE A 7 -6.81 3.91 4.93
N TRP A 8 -6.94 3.18 3.82
CA TRP A 8 -7.65 1.89 3.80
C TRP A 8 -6.98 0.84 4.70
N VAL A 9 -5.64 0.75 4.68
CA VAL A 9 -4.87 -0.14 5.57
C VAL A 9 -5.05 0.26 7.03
N LEU A 10 -4.89 1.55 7.36
CA LEU A 10 -5.03 2.07 8.72
C LEU A 10 -6.44 1.81 9.28
N ARG A 11 -7.49 2.02 8.48
CA ARG A 11 -8.88 1.75 8.91
C ARG A 11 -9.15 0.27 9.17
N ARG A 12 -8.52 -0.63 8.42
CA ARG A 12 -8.80 -2.08 8.49
C ARG A 12 -7.91 -2.83 9.47
N TYR A 13 -6.66 -2.39 9.63
CA TYR A 13 -5.64 -3.11 10.37
C TYR A 13 -4.96 -2.27 11.47
N GLY A 14 -5.34 -0.99 11.61
CA GLY A 14 -4.65 -0.05 12.50
C GLY A 14 -3.17 0.07 12.15
N ASN A 15 -2.33 0.16 13.17
CA ASN A 15 -0.88 0.30 13.03
C ASN A 15 -0.13 -1.03 12.84
N ARG A 16 -0.83 -2.10 12.43
CA ARG A 16 -0.22 -3.43 12.26
C ARG A 16 0.86 -3.46 11.17
N TYR A 17 0.68 -2.66 10.12
CA TYR A 17 1.56 -2.66 8.97
C TYR A 17 2.39 -1.37 8.95
N ASP A 18 3.70 -1.53 8.80
CA ASP A 18 4.64 -0.45 8.57
C ASP A 18 4.51 0.06 7.13
N LEU A 19 4.07 1.30 6.99
CA LEU A 19 3.81 1.99 5.72
C LEU A 19 5.00 2.85 5.26
N THR A 20 6.17 2.69 5.90
CA THR A 20 7.40 3.39 5.50
C THR A 20 7.77 3.06 4.06
N ARG A 21 8.27 4.08 3.35
CA ARG A 21 8.66 3.98 1.95
C ARG A 21 10.16 4.21 1.82
N ASP A 22 10.77 3.55 0.85
CA ASP A 22 12.17 3.76 0.50
C ASP A 22 12.37 5.03 -0.34
N ILE A 23 13.63 5.30 -0.70
CA ILE A 23 14.02 6.46 -1.51
C ILE A 23 13.43 6.43 -2.92
N GLU A 24 13.03 5.27 -3.40
CA GLU A 24 12.41 5.07 -4.72
C GLU A 24 10.88 5.17 -4.63
N GLY A 25 10.32 5.27 -3.41
CA GLY A 25 8.90 5.38 -3.15
C GLY A 25 8.18 4.05 -3.04
N PHE A 26 8.85 2.91 -2.99
CA PHE A 26 8.20 1.62 -2.73
C PHE A 26 8.00 1.40 -1.22
N TYR A 27 6.96 0.64 -0.86
CA TYR A 27 6.78 0.22 0.53
C TYR A 27 7.91 -0.73 0.93
N CYS A 28 8.63 -0.38 2.01
CA CYS A 28 9.79 -1.15 2.49
C CYS A 28 9.43 -2.61 2.81
N ARG A 29 8.19 -2.85 3.23
CA ARG A 29 7.68 -4.19 3.54
C ARG A 29 7.08 -4.83 2.30
N ALA A 30 7.68 -5.95 1.86
CA ALA A 30 7.20 -6.72 0.71
C ALA A 30 5.71 -7.10 0.81
N ILE A 31 5.20 -7.38 2.02
CA ILE A 31 3.79 -7.66 2.23
C ILE A 31 2.90 -6.46 1.91
N VAL A 32 3.29 -5.26 2.32
CA VAL A 32 2.55 -4.02 2.07
C VAL A 32 2.59 -3.68 0.58
N ARG A 33 3.74 -3.92 -0.07
CA ARG A 33 3.87 -3.76 -1.52
C ARG A 33 2.90 -4.66 -2.30
N ARG A 34 2.82 -5.95 -1.95
CA ARG A 34 1.85 -6.90 -2.56
C ARG A 34 0.39 -6.52 -2.27
N MET A 35 0.11 -6.05 -1.06
CA MET A 35 -1.22 -5.53 -0.72
C MET A 35 -1.59 -4.34 -1.59
N PHE A 36 -0.66 -3.41 -1.81
CA PHE A 36 -0.87 -2.26 -2.67
C PHE A 36 -1.11 -2.65 -4.13
N GLU A 37 -0.28 -3.54 -4.69
CA GLU A 37 -0.44 -4.07 -6.05
C GLU A 37 -1.82 -4.73 -6.24
N THR A 38 -2.22 -5.58 -5.28
CA THR A 38 -3.53 -6.24 -5.29
C THR A 38 -4.66 -5.22 -5.16
N TRP A 39 -4.53 -4.23 -4.29
CA TRP A 39 -5.52 -3.18 -4.08
C TRP A 39 -5.72 -2.33 -5.34
N CYS A 40 -4.64 -2.02 -6.06
CA CYS A 40 -4.69 -1.35 -7.36
C CYS A 40 -5.39 -2.21 -8.41
N HIS A 41 -5.01 -3.48 -8.53
CA HIS A 41 -5.61 -4.43 -9.47
C HIS A 41 -7.13 -4.53 -9.28
N CYS A 42 -7.60 -4.70 -8.04
CA CYS A 42 -9.03 -4.77 -7.72
C CYS A 42 -9.80 -3.48 -8.04
N ARG A 43 -9.12 -2.35 -8.25
CA ARG A 43 -9.71 -1.05 -8.59
C ARG A 43 -9.47 -0.63 -10.04
N GLY A 44 -8.90 -1.51 -10.86
CA GLY A 44 -8.55 -1.20 -12.25
C GLY A 44 -7.48 -0.11 -12.38
N LEU A 45 -6.65 0.08 -11.34
CA LEU A 45 -5.56 1.05 -11.35
C LEU A 45 -4.28 0.37 -11.86
N SER A 46 -3.59 0.98 -12.82
CA SER A 46 -2.25 0.53 -13.21
C SER A 46 -1.25 0.89 -12.12
N VAL A 47 -0.47 -0.10 -11.66
CA VAL A 47 0.70 0.17 -10.82
C VAL A 47 1.77 0.75 -11.76
N VAL A 48 2.05 2.05 -11.62
CA VAL A 48 3.07 2.78 -12.40
C VAL A 48 4.36 2.82 -11.60
#